data_AF-A0A358NDI2-F1
#
_entry.id   AF-A0A358NDI2-F1
#
_cell.length_a   1.000
_cell.length_b   1.000
_cell.length_c   1.000
_cell.angle_alpha   90.00
_cell.angle_beta   90.00
_cell.angle_gamma   90.00
#
_symmetry.space_group_name_H-M   'P 1'
#
loop_
_entity.id
_entity.type
_entity.pdbx_description
1 polymer ?
#
loop_
_entity_poly.entity_id
_entity_poly.type
_entity_poly.pdbx_seq_one_letter_code
_entity_poly.pdbx_strand_id
1 'polypeptide(L)'
;MGIILLTMTIFGAAMVSRASTIMSVGILSSCAVIFILGINAKAPEISNVFAVREAGGNISQGILKAFTYAGFQSVVIPTMISCGKTLRSPKQVSQSMLISFLINSVALVLSVVMLLGWYSEFVRAGETTLPSLYITKQLGKSYVFWAYNICLFLCFISTGVTTIYGFVERFEKAKILSTIKEIIVRRIIVACFIMAISMGISMVGLDSIVKYGYGYMGYLGIAIIIIPFLTVGAYKNRKFLKEQADTGSEGSKDEISFAGRAEI
;
A
#
# COMPACT_ATOMS: atom_id res chain seq x y z
N MET A 1 2.99 -16.86 12.07
CA MET A 1 2.89 -15.54 11.41
C MET A 1 2.90 -14.38 12.38
N GLY A 2 2.00 -14.32 13.37
CA GLY A 2 1.97 -13.21 14.34
C GLY A 2 3.31 -12.94 15.06
N ILE A 3 4.08 -13.98 15.38
CA ILE A 3 5.41 -13.84 16.01
C ILE A 3 6.41 -13.14 15.07
N ILE A 4 6.40 -13.44 13.78
CA ILE A 4 7.30 -12.82 12.79
C ILE A 4 6.96 -11.33 12.66
N LEU A 5 5.67 -11.01 12.55
CA LEU A 5 5.18 -9.64 12.48
C LEU A 5 5.59 -8.84 13.73
N LEU A 6 5.33 -9.39 14.91
CA LEU A 6 5.64 -8.78 16.20
C LEU A 6 7.14 -8.52 16.34
N THR A 7 7.96 -9.53 16.02
CA THR A 7 9.42 -9.45 16.13
C THR A 7 9.97 -8.34 15.25
N MET A 8 9.53 -8.27 13.98
CA MET A 8 10.00 -7.24 13.05
C MET A 8 9.55 -5.82 13.43
N THR A 9 8.36 -5.66 14.00
CA THR A 9 7.87 -4.34 14.43
C THR A 9 8.66 -3.77 15.63
N ILE A 10 9.24 -4.62 16.48
CA ILE A 10 9.97 -4.17 17.68
C ILE A 10 11.27 -3.44 17.32
N PHE A 11 11.94 -3.82 16.23
CA PHE A 11 13.26 -3.33 15.85
C PHE A 11 13.31 -1.94 15.18
N GLY A 12 12.18 -1.24 15.10
CA GLY A 12 12.11 0.16 14.65
C GLY A 12 12.17 0.36 13.13
N ALA A 13 11.99 1.62 12.69
CA ALA A 13 11.83 1.99 11.27
C ALA A 13 12.95 1.49 10.36
N ALA A 14 14.22 1.59 10.79
CA ALA A 14 15.35 1.26 9.93
C ALA A 14 15.42 -0.23 9.57
N MET A 15 15.11 -1.13 10.51
CA MET A 15 15.06 -2.57 10.22
C MET A 15 13.84 -2.89 9.36
N VAL A 16 12.66 -2.36 9.72
CA VAL A 16 11.40 -2.58 9.00
C VAL A 16 11.55 -2.14 7.53
N SER A 17 12.11 -0.96 7.28
CA SER A 17 12.34 -0.46 5.93
C SER A 17 13.31 -1.35 5.13
N ARG A 18 14.41 -1.82 5.72
CA ARG A 18 15.37 -2.70 5.02
C ARG A 18 14.76 -4.05 4.66
N ALA A 19 14.04 -4.67 5.61
CA ALA A 19 13.35 -5.92 5.37
C ALA A 19 12.26 -5.76 4.29
N SER A 20 11.48 -4.68 4.37
CA SER A 20 10.43 -4.37 3.40
C SER A 20 11.00 -4.15 2.00
N THR A 21 12.18 -3.56 1.85
CA THR A 21 12.85 -3.42 0.54
C THR A 21 13.15 -4.78 -0.08
N ILE A 22 13.75 -5.71 0.67
CA ILE A 22 14.08 -7.06 0.16
C ILE A 22 12.79 -7.79 -0.25
N MET A 23 11.76 -7.73 0.59
CA MET A 23 10.46 -8.34 0.29
C MET A 23 9.82 -7.70 -0.96
N SER A 24 9.88 -6.38 -1.10
CA SER A 24 9.29 -5.65 -2.23
C SER A 24 9.98 -5.99 -3.56
N VAL A 25 11.29 -6.18 -3.56
CA VAL A 25 12.02 -6.66 -4.76
C VAL A 25 11.52 -8.05 -5.17
N GLY A 26 11.36 -8.97 -4.22
CA GLY A 26 10.82 -10.31 -4.48
C GLY A 26 9.36 -10.32 -4.96
N ILE A 27 8.54 -9.42 -4.43
CA ILE A 27 7.15 -9.22 -4.86
C ILE A 27 7.12 -8.73 -6.32
N LEU A 28 7.88 -7.67 -6.63
CA LEU A 28 7.91 -7.08 -7.96
C LEU A 28 8.44 -8.04 -9.02
N SER A 29 9.49 -8.80 -8.71
CA SER A 29 10.02 -9.81 -9.65
C SER A 29 9.02 -10.92 -9.92
N SER A 30 8.34 -11.41 -8.88
CA SER A 30 7.29 -12.44 -9.02
C SER A 30 6.10 -11.92 -9.82
N CYS A 31 5.63 -10.70 -9.53
CA CYS A 31 4.56 -10.04 -10.29
C CYS A 31 4.93 -9.89 -11.76
N ALA A 32 6.16 -9.46 -12.07
CA ALA A 32 6.61 -9.33 -13.45
C ALA A 32 6.53 -10.68 -14.21
N VAL A 33 7.01 -11.76 -13.60
CA VAL A 33 6.93 -13.10 -14.20
C VAL A 33 5.48 -13.51 -14.45
N ILE A 34 4.61 -13.33 -13.46
CA ILE A 34 3.19 -13.73 -13.56
C ILE A 34 2.48 -12.91 -14.64
N PHE A 35 2.65 -11.58 -14.64
CA PHE A 35 1.96 -10.70 -15.57
C PHE A 35 2.44 -10.90 -17.01
N ILE A 36 3.74 -11.02 -17.24
CA ILE A 36 4.28 -11.24 -18.59
C ILE A 36 3.78 -12.58 -19.15
N LEU A 37 3.83 -13.64 -18.36
CA LEU A 37 3.35 -14.97 -18.81
C LEU A 37 1.83 -14.99 -19.01
N GLY A 38 1.07 -14.36 -18.12
CA GLY A 38 -0.38 -14.25 -18.23
C GLY A 38 -0.82 -13.46 -19.47
N ILE A 39 -0.13 -12.35 -19.79
CA ILE A 39 -0.40 -11.55 -20.99
C ILE A 39 -0.07 -12.35 -22.25
N ASN A 40 1.12 -12.98 -22.31
CA ASN A 40 1.53 -13.75 -23.49
C ASN A 40 0.59 -14.92 -23.80
N ALA A 41 0.02 -15.55 -22.78
CA ALA A 41 -0.94 -16.64 -22.96
C ALA A 41 -2.29 -16.21 -23.54
N LYS A 42 -2.63 -14.91 -23.46
CA LYS A 42 -3.90 -14.33 -23.94
C LYS A 42 -3.70 -13.12 -24.84
N ALA A 43 -2.56 -13.05 -25.52
CA ALA A 43 -2.22 -11.91 -26.38
C ALA A 43 -3.26 -11.67 -27.50
N PRO A 44 -3.81 -12.71 -28.18
CA PRO A 44 -4.87 -12.51 -29.17
C PRO A 44 -6.16 -11.92 -28.57
N GLU A 45 -6.60 -12.43 -27.43
CA GLU A 45 -7.81 -11.97 -26.74
C GLU A 45 -7.64 -10.53 -26.25
N ILE A 46 -6.48 -10.18 -25.69
CA ILE A 46 -6.14 -8.82 -25.28
C ILE A 46 -6.17 -7.88 -26.49
N SER A 47 -5.55 -8.27 -27.61
CA SER A 47 -5.55 -7.47 -28.83
C SER A 47 -6.98 -7.23 -29.34
N ASN A 48 -7.82 -8.26 -29.30
CA ASN A 48 -9.23 -8.15 -29.69
C ASN A 48 -10.01 -7.20 -28.76
N VAL A 49 -9.82 -7.28 -27.44
CA VAL A 49 -10.46 -6.37 -26.47
C VAL A 49 -10.09 -4.90 -26.77
N PHE A 50 -8.83 -4.63 -27.07
CA PHE A 50 -8.37 -3.28 -27.44
C PHE A 50 -8.87 -2.80 -28.80
N ALA A 51 -9.05 -3.71 -29.76
CA ALA A 51 -9.55 -3.40 -31.10
C ALA A 51 -11.05 -3.13 -31.11
N VAL A 52 -11.83 -3.98 -30.45
CA VAL A 52 -13.30 -3.88 -30.41
C VAL A 52 -13.75 -2.72 -29.54
N ARG A 53 -12.98 -2.37 -28.48
CA ARG A 53 -13.32 -1.32 -27.51
C ARG A 53 -14.78 -1.43 -27.05
N GLU A 54 -15.20 -2.59 -26.54
CA GLU A 54 -16.60 -2.82 -26.18
C GLU A 54 -17.16 -1.66 -25.35
N ALA A 55 -17.98 -0.83 -25.99
CA ALA A 55 -18.48 0.44 -25.48
C ALA A 55 -19.67 0.24 -24.52
N GLY A 56 -19.72 -0.89 -23.81
CA GLY A 56 -20.84 -1.27 -22.95
C GLY A 56 -20.75 -0.75 -21.51
N GLY A 57 -19.61 -0.18 -21.11
CA GLY A 57 -19.37 0.27 -19.74
C GLY A 57 -19.77 1.72 -19.50
N ASN A 58 -20.46 1.99 -18.39
CA ASN A 58 -20.69 3.36 -17.93
C ASN A 58 -19.36 3.98 -17.46
N ILE A 59 -18.78 4.87 -18.28
CA ILE A 59 -17.51 5.56 -18.01
C ILE A 59 -17.54 6.26 -16.64
N SER A 60 -18.66 6.86 -16.24
CA SER A 60 -18.78 7.53 -14.94
C SER A 60 -18.63 6.56 -13.77
N GLN A 61 -19.16 5.34 -13.92
CA GLN A 61 -19.00 4.28 -12.93
C GLN A 61 -17.54 3.79 -12.88
N GLY A 62 -16.88 3.67 -14.04
CA GLY A 62 -15.45 3.35 -14.12
C GLY A 62 -14.59 4.38 -13.41
N ILE A 63 -14.83 5.66 -13.66
CA ILE A 63 -14.16 6.78 -12.97
C ILE A 63 -14.39 6.70 -11.46
N LEU A 64 -15.63 6.50 -11.02
CA LEU A 64 -15.95 6.38 -9.60
C LEU A 64 -15.21 5.20 -8.94
N LYS A 65 -15.11 4.06 -9.62
CA LYS A 65 -14.36 2.89 -9.13
C LYS A 65 -12.86 3.15 -9.08
N ALA A 66 -12.31 3.90 -10.05
CA ALA A 66 -10.92 4.33 -10.02
C ALA A 66 -10.63 5.25 -8.83
N PHE A 67 -11.52 6.21 -8.55
CA PHE A 67 -11.41 7.06 -7.34
C PHE A 67 -11.55 6.26 -6.05
N THR A 68 -12.48 5.31 -6.00
CA THR A 68 -12.66 4.41 -4.84
C THR A 68 -11.39 3.59 -4.60
N TYR A 69 -10.75 3.08 -5.66
CA TYR A 69 -9.47 2.39 -5.58
C TYR A 69 -8.34 3.30 -5.09
N ALA A 70 -8.25 4.54 -5.59
CA ALA A 70 -7.28 5.51 -5.09
C ALA A 70 -7.50 5.83 -3.60
N GLY A 71 -8.76 5.95 -3.18
CA GLY A 71 -9.16 6.05 -1.78
C GLY A 71 -8.67 4.87 -0.95
N PHE A 72 -8.83 3.65 -1.47
CA PHE A 72 -8.38 2.45 -0.78
C PHE A 72 -6.85 2.39 -0.70
N GLN A 73 -6.13 2.86 -1.72
CA GLN A 73 -4.67 2.95 -1.65
C GLN A 73 -4.19 4.02 -0.65
N SER A 74 -5.04 4.97 -0.25
CA SER A 74 -4.64 6.03 0.68
C SER A 74 -4.46 5.56 2.13
N VAL A 75 -5.03 4.42 2.54
CA VAL A 75 -4.91 3.92 3.93
C VAL A 75 -3.47 3.56 4.32
N VAL A 76 -2.56 3.40 3.36
CA VAL A 76 -1.14 3.17 3.65
C VAL A 76 -0.32 4.46 3.83
N ILE A 77 -0.89 5.64 3.57
CA ILE A 77 -0.19 6.93 3.71
C ILE A 77 0.37 7.16 5.12
N PRO A 78 -0.38 6.95 6.22
CA PRO A 78 0.15 7.15 7.57
C PRO A 78 1.37 6.26 7.86
N THR A 79 1.30 5.01 7.43
CA THR A 79 2.41 4.05 7.52
C THR A 79 3.61 4.50 6.70
N MET A 80 3.38 4.96 5.46
CA MET A 80 4.43 5.51 4.60
C MET A 80 5.13 6.71 5.25
N ILE A 81 4.39 7.61 5.91
CA ILE A 81 4.97 8.74 6.64
C ILE A 81 5.81 8.25 7.83
N SER A 82 5.36 7.23 8.56
CA SER A 82 6.10 6.65 9.68
C SER A 82 7.42 6.01 9.24
N CYS A 83 7.40 5.17 8.20
CA CYS A 83 8.59 4.53 7.66
C CYS A 83 9.49 5.50 6.88
N GLY A 84 8.93 6.56 6.29
CA GLY A 84 9.62 7.56 5.48
C GLY A 84 10.44 8.58 6.26
N LYS A 85 10.40 8.56 7.60
CA LYS A 85 11.19 9.45 8.48
C LYS A 85 12.71 9.34 8.27
N THR A 86 13.18 8.28 7.62
CA THR A 86 14.59 8.08 7.25
C THR A 86 15.04 8.95 6.08
N LEU A 87 14.11 9.53 5.29
CA LEU A 87 14.42 10.42 4.18
C LEU A 87 14.83 11.79 4.72
N ARG A 88 16.06 12.21 4.42
CA ARG A 88 16.70 13.37 5.07
C ARG A 88 16.51 14.68 4.31
N SER A 89 16.08 14.64 3.05
CA SER A 89 15.90 15.84 2.23
C SER A 89 14.60 15.85 1.41
N PRO A 90 14.02 17.03 1.15
CA PRO A 90 12.85 17.17 0.27
C PRO A 90 13.07 16.59 -1.13
N LYS A 91 14.29 16.74 -1.67
CA LYS A 91 14.67 16.16 -2.98
C LYS A 91 14.60 14.64 -2.98
N GLN A 92 15.08 13.99 -1.91
CA GLN A 92 14.98 12.53 -1.75
C GLN A 92 13.53 12.07 -1.64
N VAL A 93 12.68 12.83 -0.94
CA VAL A 93 11.24 12.55 -0.85
C VAL A 93 10.59 12.62 -2.23
N SER A 94 10.80 13.71 -2.98
CA SER A 94 10.22 13.86 -4.32
C SER A 94 10.69 12.79 -5.30
N GLN A 95 11.99 12.44 -5.30
CA GLN A 95 12.51 11.36 -6.13
C GLN A 95 11.91 10.00 -5.75
N SER A 96 11.80 9.71 -4.44
CA SER A 96 11.20 8.46 -3.96
C SER A 96 9.73 8.36 -4.35
N MET A 97 8.99 9.47 -4.28
CA MET A 97 7.59 9.53 -4.72
C MET A 97 7.46 9.27 -6.23
N LEU A 98 8.32 9.86 -7.05
CA LEU A 98 8.31 9.63 -8.51
C LEU A 98 8.63 8.17 -8.86
N ILE A 99 9.65 7.58 -8.24
CA ILE A 99 10.02 6.18 -8.45
C ILE A 99 8.87 5.27 -8.03
N SER A 100 8.27 5.52 -6.86
CA SER A 100 7.11 4.76 -6.38
C SER A 100 5.92 4.86 -7.33
N PHE A 101 5.64 6.06 -7.85
CA PHE A 101 4.59 6.28 -8.82
C PHE A 101 4.81 5.45 -10.09
N LEU A 102 6.02 5.47 -10.66
CA LEU A 102 6.34 4.72 -11.88
C LEU A 102 6.22 3.20 -11.67
N ILE A 103 6.82 2.67 -10.61
CA ILE A 103 6.80 1.24 -10.31
C ILE A 103 5.35 0.75 -10.12
N ASN A 104 4.57 1.46 -9.30
CA ASN A 104 3.18 1.09 -9.05
C ASN A 104 2.30 1.22 -10.29
N SER A 105 2.51 2.27 -11.10
CA SER A 105 1.74 2.47 -12.34
C SER A 105 2.00 1.35 -13.34
N VAL A 106 3.27 0.99 -13.57
CA VAL A 106 3.63 -0.10 -14.49
C VAL A 106 3.07 -1.43 -14.00
N ALA A 107 3.24 -1.75 -12.72
CA ALA A 107 2.73 -2.99 -12.15
C ALA A 107 1.19 -3.08 -12.25
N LEU A 108 0.49 -1.98 -11.97
CA LEU A 108 -0.97 -1.93 -12.04
C LEU A 108 -1.47 -2.08 -13.48
N VAL A 109 -0.86 -1.37 -14.44
CA VAL A 109 -1.24 -1.47 -15.86
C VAL A 109 -1.04 -2.90 -16.37
N LEU A 110 0.12 -3.51 -16.09
CA LEU A 110 0.38 -4.90 -16.48
C LEU A 110 -0.63 -5.86 -15.85
N SER A 111 -0.97 -5.68 -14.58
CA SER A 111 -2.00 -6.48 -13.92
C SER A 111 -3.36 -6.32 -14.58
N VAL A 112 -3.79 -5.10 -14.91
CA VAL A 112 -5.10 -4.85 -15.56
C VAL A 112 -5.12 -5.45 -16.95
N VAL A 113 -4.07 -5.27 -17.75
CA VAL A 113 -3.96 -5.84 -19.11
C VAL A 113 -4.02 -7.36 -19.06
N MET A 114 -3.30 -7.99 -18.13
CA MET A 114 -3.40 -9.43 -17.90
C MET A 114 -4.84 -9.82 -17.58
N LEU A 115 -5.46 -9.18 -16.57
CA LEU A 115 -6.81 -9.55 -16.13
C LEU A 115 -7.87 -9.36 -17.23
N LEU A 116 -7.72 -8.35 -18.10
CA LEU A 116 -8.63 -8.15 -19.24
C LEU A 116 -8.63 -9.36 -20.18
N GLY A 117 -7.45 -9.92 -20.49
CA GLY A 117 -7.33 -11.09 -21.36
C GLY A 117 -7.97 -12.36 -20.80
N TRP A 118 -8.08 -12.46 -19.47
CA TRP A 118 -8.61 -13.63 -18.77
C TRP A 118 -10.01 -13.42 -18.18
N TYR A 119 -10.60 -12.23 -18.37
CA TYR A 119 -11.83 -11.78 -17.69
C TYR A 119 -12.99 -12.77 -17.82
N SER A 120 -13.29 -13.22 -19.03
CA SER A 120 -14.39 -14.15 -19.29
C SER A 120 -14.20 -15.51 -18.61
N GLU A 121 -12.96 -15.98 -18.47
CA GLU A 121 -12.66 -17.29 -17.91
C GLU A 121 -12.78 -17.32 -16.40
N PHE A 122 -12.12 -16.40 -15.68
CA PHE A 122 -12.15 -16.42 -14.22
C PHE A 122 -13.52 -15.99 -13.69
N VAL A 123 -14.26 -15.14 -14.41
CA VAL A 123 -15.65 -14.78 -14.04
C VAL A 123 -16.57 -16.00 -14.20
N ARG A 124 -16.45 -16.74 -15.32
CA ARG A 124 -17.24 -17.96 -15.54
C ARG A 124 -16.91 -19.06 -14.52
N ALA A 125 -15.66 -19.12 -14.06
CA ALA A 125 -15.22 -20.03 -13.00
C ALA A 125 -15.64 -19.59 -11.58
N GLY A 126 -16.19 -18.39 -11.40
CA GLY A 126 -16.50 -17.84 -10.08
C GLY A 126 -15.27 -17.43 -9.26
N GLU A 127 -14.09 -17.36 -9.87
CA GLU A 127 -12.79 -17.13 -9.23
C GLU A 127 -12.41 -15.63 -9.22
N THR A 128 -13.40 -14.77 -8.92
CA THR A 128 -13.23 -13.31 -8.96
C THR A 128 -12.49 -12.72 -7.75
N THR A 129 -12.33 -13.50 -6.68
CA THR A 129 -11.68 -13.05 -5.45
C THR A 129 -10.16 -13.04 -5.58
N LEU A 130 -9.59 -14.07 -6.21
CA LEU A 130 -8.15 -14.18 -6.49
C LEU A 130 -7.91 -14.53 -7.96
N PRO A 131 -8.27 -13.64 -8.91
CA PRO A 131 -8.23 -13.96 -10.34
C PRO A 131 -6.80 -14.24 -10.83
N SER A 132 -5.79 -13.59 -10.25
CA SER A 132 -4.39 -13.87 -10.57
C SER A 132 -3.96 -15.27 -10.13
N LEU A 133 -4.49 -15.81 -9.01
CA LEU A 133 -4.23 -17.19 -8.60
C LEU A 133 -4.83 -18.18 -9.60
N TYR A 134 -6.08 -17.93 -10.03
CA TYR A 134 -6.72 -18.72 -11.08
C TYR A 134 -5.86 -18.75 -12.35
N ILE A 135 -5.40 -17.59 -12.83
CA ILE A 135 -4.52 -17.51 -14.01
C ILE A 135 -3.25 -18.34 -13.82
N THR A 136 -2.61 -18.27 -12.64
CA THR A 136 -1.38 -19.06 -12.40
C THR A 136 -1.64 -20.58 -12.45
N LYS A 137 -2.82 -21.04 -12.03
CA LYS A 137 -3.23 -22.45 -12.14
C LYS A 137 -3.47 -22.82 -13.61
N GLN A 138 -4.17 -21.97 -14.36
CA GLN A 138 -4.49 -22.20 -15.77
C GLN A 138 -3.27 -22.18 -16.69
N LEU A 139 -2.22 -21.44 -16.33
CA LEU A 139 -0.95 -21.45 -17.06
C LEU A 139 -0.23 -22.81 -16.99
N GLY A 140 -0.62 -23.71 -16.09
CA GLY A 140 -0.08 -25.07 -15.98
C GLY A 140 1.40 -25.16 -15.60
N LYS A 141 2.02 -24.03 -15.21
CA LYS A 141 3.45 -23.92 -14.90
C LYS A 141 3.65 -23.87 -13.38
N SER A 142 4.13 -24.96 -12.80
CA SER A 142 4.32 -25.10 -11.34
C SER A 142 5.14 -23.97 -10.73
N TYR A 143 6.17 -23.47 -11.42
CA TYR A 143 7.00 -22.36 -10.92
C TYR A 143 6.24 -21.03 -10.82
N VAL A 144 5.24 -20.79 -11.68
CA VAL A 144 4.41 -19.56 -11.64
C VAL A 144 3.44 -19.61 -10.48
N PHE A 145 2.86 -20.78 -10.22
CA PHE A 145 2.02 -21.03 -9.05
C PHE A 145 2.81 -20.80 -7.75
N TRP A 146 4.01 -21.37 -7.63
CA TRP A 146 4.86 -21.15 -6.45
C TRP A 146 5.31 -19.70 -6.33
N ALA A 147 5.67 -19.03 -7.43
CA ALA A 147 6.01 -17.60 -7.44
C ALA A 147 4.84 -16.74 -6.92
N TYR A 148 3.60 -17.05 -7.31
CA TYR A 148 2.42 -16.35 -6.80
C TYR A 148 2.24 -16.54 -5.30
N ASN A 149 2.34 -17.77 -4.80
CA ASN A 149 2.16 -18.05 -3.37
C ASN A 149 3.27 -17.38 -2.52
N ILE A 150 4.52 -17.42 -2.98
CA ILE A 150 5.62 -16.71 -2.33
C ILE A 150 5.38 -15.20 -2.36
N CYS A 151 4.96 -14.66 -3.50
CA CYS A 151 4.63 -13.24 -3.65
C CYS A 151 3.53 -12.81 -2.69
N LEU A 152 2.42 -13.57 -2.63
CA LEU A 152 1.30 -13.30 -1.72
C LEU A 152 1.77 -13.34 -0.27
N PHE A 153 2.60 -14.32 0.09
CA PHE A 153 3.16 -14.43 1.43
C PHE A 153 4.08 -13.25 1.80
N LEU A 154 5.01 -12.88 0.92
CA LEU A 154 5.89 -11.73 1.11
C LEU A 154 5.10 -10.43 1.16
N CYS A 155 4.06 -10.28 0.35
CA CYS A 155 3.16 -9.13 0.36
C CYS A 155 2.44 -9.01 1.70
N PHE A 156 1.90 -10.13 2.20
CA PHE A 156 1.25 -10.17 3.51
C PHE A 156 2.20 -9.76 4.64
N ILE A 157 3.43 -10.28 4.66
CA ILE A 157 4.42 -9.90 5.68
C ILE A 157 4.81 -8.43 5.51
N SER A 158 5.17 -7.98 4.31
CA SER A 158 5.65 -6.61 4.08
C SER A 158 4.60 -5.57 4.48
N THR A 159 3.35 -5.75 4.05
CA THR A 159 2.26 -4.84 4.41
C THR A 159 1.88 -4.96 5.88
N GLY A 160 1.89 -6.17 6.44
CA GLY A 160 1.59 -6.42 7.84
C GLY A 160 2.60 -5.75 8.78
N VAL A 161 3.90 -5.99 8.57
CA VAL A 161 4.97 -5.42 9.40
C VAL A 161 4.96 -3.89 9.33
N THR A 162 4.88 -3.33 8.12
CA THR A 162 4.87 -1.87 7.94
C THR A 162 3.64 -1.24 8.58
N THR A 163 2.44 -1.81 8.38
CA THR A 163 1.20 -1.27 8.96
C THR A 163 1.21 -1.34 10.49
N ILE A 164 1.56 -2.49 11.07
CA ILE A 164 1.64 -2.62 12.53
C ILE A 164 2.68 -1.64 13.07
N TYR A 165 3.83 -1.49 12.42
CA TYR A 165 4.84 -0.50 12.80
C TYR A 165 4.30 0.94 12.76
N GLY A 166 3.62 1.33 11.67
CA GLY A 166 3.04 2.67 11.53
C GLY A 166 2.02 2.99 12.61
N PHE A 167 1.19 2.02 12.99
CA PHE A 167 0.27 2.16 14.11
C PHE A 167 1.00 2.22 15.45
N VAL A 168 1.92 1.29 15.70
CA VAL A 168 2.73 1.25 16.93
C VAL A 168 3.45 2.57 17.15
N GLU A 169 4.11 3.12 16.12
CA GLU A 169 4.86 4.38 16.21
C GLU A 169 3.97 5.59 16.53
N ARG A 170 2.69 5.53 16.14
CA ARG A 170 1.70 6.57 16.43
C ARG A 170 1.10 6.43 17.84
N PHE A 171 0.72 5.22 18.24
CA PHE A 171 0.08 4.95 19.52
C PHE A 171 1.07 4.81 20.70
N GLU A 172 2.34 4.47 20.43
CA GLU A 172 3.41 4.50 21.44
C GLU A 172 3.78 5.92 21.90
N LYS A 173 3.15 6.95 21.34
CA LYS A 173 3.31 8.34 21.79
C LYS A 173 2.04 8.88 22.45
N ALA A 174 0.95 8.11 22.46
CA ALA A 174 -0.30 8.51 23.09
C ALA A 174 -0.17 8.60 24.62
N LYS A 175 -0.74 9.66 25.22
CA LYS A 175 -0.76 9.90 26.68
C LYS A 175 -1.40 8.77 27.50
N ILE A 176 -2.30 7.99 26.89
CA ILE A 176 -2.98 6.88 27.59
C ILE A 176 -2.05 5.69 27.85
N LEU A 177 -0.98 5.56 27.05
CA LEU A 177 0.00 4.48 27.13
C LEU A 177 1.33 4.96 27.75
N SER A 178 1.47 6.26 28.08
CA SER A 178 2.69 6.79 28.72
C SER A 178 2.86 6.37 30.18
N THR A 179 1.84 5.74 30.78
CA THR A 179 1.92 5.09 32.10
C THR A 179 2.87 3.88 32.11
N ILE A 180 3.10 3.25 30.95
CA ILE A 180 4.02 2.12 30.79
C ILE A 180 5.41 2.67 30.42
N LYS A 181 6.39 2.47 31.31
CA LYS A 181 7.77 2.97 31.13
C LYS A 181 8.50 2.29 29.97
N GLU A 182 8.23 1.01 29.72
CA GLU A 182 8.92 0.22 28.69
C GLU A 182 8.27 0.38 27.30
N ILE A 183 9.03 0.98 26.38
CA ILE A 183 8.56 1.20 25.00
C ILE A 183 8.25 -0.12 24.29
N ILE A 184 9.07 -1.15 24.50
CA ILE A 184 8.90 -2.48 23.88
C ILE A 184 7.57 -3.11 24.30
N VAL A 185 7.20 -2.99 25.58
CA VAL A 185 5.93 -3.52 26.11
C VAL A 185 4.74 -2.80 25.46
N ARG A 186 4.83 -1.47 25.29
CA ARG A 186 3.79 -0.71 24.57
C ARG A 186 3.64 -1.15 23.12
N ARG A 187 4.75 -1.40 22.41
CA ARG A 187 4.73 -1.91 21.03
C ARG A 187 4.04 -3.27 20.95
N ILE A 188 4.35 -4.16 21.88
CA ILE A 188 3.76 -5.50 21.93
C ILE A 188 2.26 -5.43 22.17
N ILE A 189 1.80 -4.63 23.13
CA ILE A 189 0.37 -4.49 23.44
C ILE A 189 -0.40 -3.96 22.22
N VAL A 190 0.09 -2.89 21.58
CA VAL A 190 -0.56 -2.31 20.39
C VAL A 190 -0.55 -3.29 19.23
N ALA A 191 0.56 -3.99 18.98
CA ALA A 191 0.65 -4.99 17.93
C ALA A 191 -0.30 -6.17 18.16
N CYS A 192 -0.36 -6.71 19.38
CA CYS A 192 -1.28 -7.80 19.75
C CYS A 192 -2.74 -7.37 19.58
N PHE A 193 -3.08 -6.15 19.99
CA PHE A 193 -4.43 -5.60 19.83
C PHE A 193 -4.84 -5.50 18.35
N ILE A 194 -3.96 -4.96 17.50
CA ILE A 194 -4.21 -4.83 16.06
C ILE A 194 -4.32 -6.22 15.41
N MET A 195 -3.46 -7.17 15.80
CA MET A 195 -3.53 -8.54 15.29
C MET A 195 -4.84 -9.22 15.70
N ALA A 196 -5.32 -9.02 16.93
CA ALA A 196 -6.59 -9.57 17.37
C ALA A 196 -7.77 -9.02 16.56
N ILE A 197 -7.81 -7.70 16.32
CA ILE A 197 -8.82 -7.07 15.45
C ILE A 197 -8.72 -7.62 14.02
N SER A 198 -7.52 -7.69 13.44
CA SER A 198 -7.30 -8.23 12.10
C SER A 198 -7.78 -9.67 11.99
N MET A 199 -7.52 -10.49 13.00
CA MET A 199 -7.96 -11.89 13.06
C MET A 199 -9.49 -11.97 13.14
N GLY A 200 -10.12 -11.11 13.95
CA GLY A 200 -11.57 -11.01 14.03
C GLY A 200 -12.23 -10.60 12.71
N ILE A 201 -11.68 -9.61 12.01
CA ILE A 201 -12.17 -9.19 10.69
C ILE A 201 -12.01 -10.33 9.67
N SER A 202 -10.92 -11.09 9.74
CA SER A 202 -10.68 -12.23 8.84
C SER A 202 -11.77 -13.32 8.94
N MET A 203 -12.53 -13.39 10.04
CA MET A 203 -13.63 -14.35 10.19
C MET A 203 -14.85 -14.03 9.32
N VAL A 204 -14.96 -12.80 8.81
CA VAL A 204 -16.04 -12.37 7.88
C VAL A 204 -15.92 -13.04 6.50
N GLY A 205 -14.76 -13.64 6.20
CA GLY A 205 -14.48 -14.35 4.95
C GLY A 205 -13.86 -13.45 3.89
N LEU A 206 -12.90 -14.00 3.13
CA LEU A 206 -12.12 -13.27 2.14
C LEU A 206 -12.98 -12.65 1.05
N ASP A 207 -14.00 -13.39 0.57
CA ASP A 207 -14.89 -12.92 -0.50
C ASP A 207 -15.67 -11.67 -0.10
N SER A 208 -16.22 -11.65 1.12
CA SER A 208 -16.94 -10.49 1.66
C SER A 208 -16.02 -9.27 1.85
N ILE A 209 -14.78 -9.50 2.29
CA ILE A 209 -13.77 -8.45 2.47
C ILE A 209 -13.39 -7.83 1.12
N VAL A 210 -13.13 -8.66 0.11
CA VAL A 210 -12.75 -8.18 -1.23
C VAL A 210 -13.93 -7.47 -1.91
N LYS A 211 -15.14 -8.03 -1.80
CA LYS A 211 -16.34 -7.49 -2.46
C LYS A 211 -16.83 -6.18 -1.84
N TYR A 212 -16.87 -6.09 -0.51
CA TYR A 212 -17.46 -4.96 0.21
C TYR A 212 -16.42 -4.13 0.95
N GLY A 213 -15.51 -4.80 1.67
CA GLY A 213 -14.52 -4.13 2.51
C GLY A 213 -13.66 -3.12 1.76
N TYR A 214 -13.15 -3.48 0.57
CA TYR A 214 -12.28 -2.58 -0.20
C TYR A 214 -13.01 -1.33 -0.70
N GLY A 215 -14.29 -1.47 -1.08
CA GLY A 215 -15.13 -0.34 -1.48
C GLY A 215 -15.35 0.64 -0.31
N TYR A 216 -15.75 0.13 0.86
CA TYR A 216 -15.96 0.94 2.06
C TYR A 216 -14.68 1.64 2.51
N MET A 217 -13.56 0.92 2.54
CA MET A 217 -12.26 1.51 2.86
C MET A 217 -11.84 2.56 1.83
N GLY A 218 -12.26 2.41 0.57
CA GLY A 218 -12.10 3.42 -0.46
C GLY A 218 -12.79 4.75 -0.11
N TYR A 219 -14.08 4.70 0.21
CA TYR A 219 -14.83 5.90 0.59
C TYR A 219 -14.30 6.55 1.87
N LEU A 220 -13.96 5.73 2.89
CA LEU A 220 -13.37 6.22 4.13
C LEU A 220 -11.99 6.86 3.92
N GLY A 221 -11.14 6.24 3.10
CA GLY A 221 -9.83 6.78 2.74
C GLY A 221 -9.94 8.15 2.06
N ILE A 222 -10.92 8.32 1.16
CA ILE A 222 -11.18 9.62 0.54
C ILE A 222 -11.55 10.66 1.60
N ALA A 223 -12.55 10.35 2.44
CA ALA A 223 -13.10 11.30 3.40
C ALA A 223 -12.11 11.68 4.52
N ILE A 224 -11.37 10.70 5.06
CA ILE A 224 -10.57 10.86 6.28
C ILE A 224 -9.09 11.12 5.96
N ILE A 225 -8.58 10.67 4.81
CA ILE A 225 -7.17 10.80 4.46
C ILE A 225 -7.00 11.80 3.32
N ILE A 226 -7.59 11.55 2.15
CA ILE A 226 -7.34 12.37 0.95
C ILE A 226 -7.83 13.81 1.14
N ILE A 227 -9.09 14.02 1.57
CA ILE A 227 -9.64 15.36 1.73
C ILE A 227 -8.81 16.19 2.72
N PRO A 228 -8.49 15.73 3.95
CA PRO A 228 -7.63 16.48 4.86
C PRO A 228 -6.22 16.73 4.34
N PHE A 229 -5.63 15.78 3.60
CA PHE A 229 -4.29 15.94 3.05
C PHE A 229 -4.25 17.02 1.95
N LEU A 230 -5.26 17.02 1.06
CA LEU A 230 -5.37 17.99 -0.02
C LEU A 230 -5.82 19.38 0.44
N THR A 231 -6.56 19.47 1.55
CA THR A 231 -7.07 20.75 2.08
C THR A 231 -6.13 21.30 3.16
N VAL A 232 -6.19 20.75 4.37
CA VAL A 232 -5.43 21.21 5.55
C VAL A 232 -3.93 20.98 5.37
N GLY A 233 -3.55 19.81 4.85
CA GLY A 233 -2.14 19.48 4.59
C GLY A 233 -1.50 20.46 3.60
N ALA A 234 -2.15 20.69 2.45
CA ALA A 234 -1.66 21.64 1.45
C ALA A 234 -1.63 23.08 1.97
N TYR A 235 -2.66 23.50 2.70
CA TYR A 235 -2.70 24.84 3.32
C TYR A 235 -1.54 25.04 4.31
N LYS A 236 -1.37 24.11 5.26
CA LYS A 236 -0.28 24.18 6.25
C LYS A 236 1.10 24.14 5.61
N ASN A 237 1.30 23.28 4.60
CA ASN A 237 2.57 23.17 3.89
C ASN A 237 2.91 24.47 3.13
N ARG A 238 1.91 25.09 2.48
CA ARG A 238 2.08 26.41 1.82
C ARG A 238 2.39 27.52 2.82
N LYS A 239 1.72 27.54 3.98
CA LYS A 239 1.99 28.52 5.05
C LYS A 239 3.42 28.38 5.58
N PHE A 240 3.86 27.15 5.86
CA PHE A 240 5.21 26.86 6.33
C PHE A 240 6.30 27.27 5.33
N LEU A 241 6.09 27.01 4.03
CA LEU A 241 7.02 27.43 2.98
C LEU A 241 7.09 28.97 2.83
N LYS A 242 5.95 29.66 3.00
CA LYS A 242 5.91 31.14 3.00
C LYS A 242 6.62 31.71 4.23
N GLU A 243 6.34 31.19 5.42
CA GLU A 243 7.03 31.60 6.65
C GLU A 243 8.55 31.38 6.52
N GLN A 244 9.02 30.27 5.95
CA GLN A 244 10.45 30.06 5.72
C GLN A 244 11.05 30.98 4.64
N ALA A 245 10.29 31.36 3.61
CA ALA A 245 10.73 32.33 2.62
C ALA A 245 10.81 33.75 3.21
N ASP A 246 9.86 34.11 4.08
CA ASP A 246 9.79 35.41 4.74
C ASP A 246 10.84 35.54 5.88
N THR A 247 11.23 34.42 6.51
CA THR A 247 12.27 34.39 7.57
C THR A 247 13.70 34.16 7.02
N GLY A 248 13.87 34.02 5.70
CA GLY A 248 15.04 33.38 5.08
C GLY A 248 15.83 34.20 4.06
N SER A 249 15.80 35.54 4.14
CA SER A 249 16.80 36.41 3.47
C SER A 249 17.89 36.89 4.43
N GLU A 250 18.25 36.09 5.44
CA GLU A 250 19.47 36.27 6.24
C GLU A 250 19.80 34.94 6.93
N GLY A 251 20.98 34.37 6.66
CA GLY A 251 21.52 33.26 7.44
C GLY A 251 21.73 31.96 6.67
N SER A 252 23.00 31.58 6.58
CA SER A 252 23.57 30.44 5.87
C SER A 252 22.85 29.10 6.09
N LYS A 253 22.93 28.27 5.05
CA LYS A 253 22.85 26.81 5.11
C LYS A 253 23.60 26.32 6.37
N ASP A 254 22.99 25.35 7.06
CA ASP A 254 23.49 24.62 8.24
C ASP A 254 22.90 25.06 9.58
N GLU A 255 21.62 24.72 9.82
CA GLU A 255 21.15 24.22 11.13
C GLU A 255 19.67 23.83 11.04
N ILE A 256 19.43 22.58 10.66
CA ILE A 256 18.09 21.98 10.68
C ILE A 256 17.85 21.43 12.09
N SER A 257 17.49 22.31 13.03
CA SER A 257 16.99 21.92 14.36
C SER A 257 15.46 21.88 14.35
N PHE A 258 14.91 20.69 14.06
CA PHE A 258 13.47 20.41 14.03
C PHE A 258 12.91 20.25 15.46
N ALA A 259 12.65 21.36 16.15
CA ALA A 259 11.91 21.35 17.42
C ALA A 259 10.37 21.27 17.25
N GLY A 260 9.83 21.31 16.03
CA GLY A 260 8.38 21.40 15.78
C GLY A 260 7.66 20.15 15.27
N ARG A 261 8.32 19.01 15.06
CA ARG A 261 7.70 17.80 14.45
C ARG A 261 7.03 16.86 15.48
N ALA A 262 6.36 17.42 16.48
CA ALA A 262 5.76 16.62 17.54
C ALA A 262 4.24 16.79 17.72
N GLU A 263 3.48 17.38 16.78
CA GLU A 263 2.01 17.34 16.87
C GLU A 263 1.34 17.32 15.49
N ILE A 264 1.27 16.14 14.85
CA ILE A 264 0.20 15.72 13.92
C ILE A 264 -0.02 14.21 14.06
#